data_AF-A0A2P2KIU4-F1
#
_entry.id   AF-A0A2P2KIU4-F1
#
_cell.length_a   1.000
_cell.length_b   1.000
_cell.length_c   1.000
_cell.angle_alpha   90.00
_cell.angle_beta   90.00
_cell.angle_gamma   90.00
#
_symmetry.space_group_name_H-M   'P 1'
#
loop_
_entity.id
_entity.type
_entity.pdbx_description
1 polymer ?
#
loop_
_entity_poly.entity_id
_entity_poly.type
_entity_poly.pdbx_seq_one_letter_code
_entity_poly.pdbx_strand_id
1 'polypeptide(L)'
;MNDCLVEKQKLARYFLSILSSSDEYKKWVKLYTYGNSQSFMDQKIEHSSGSEYTTKQKRQNVTDHTQDFIVNDVRRALSLAISSFDGNLQNEKDLEKLIEMQFTSLREAFRLCADNDAQNKVCAKLLNLYRTGRLGHYTLDPPALQKEFSGCVQDRQMLV
;
A
#
# COMPACT_ATOMS: atom_id res chain seq x y z
N MET A 1 -15.02 17.81 20.30
CA MET A 1 -15.11 16.68 19.35
C MET A 1 -14.37 16.92 18.01
N ASN A 2 -13.64 18.04 17.85
CA ASN A 2 -12.85 18.30 16.64
C ASN A 2 -11.42 17.73 16.72
N ASP A 3 -10.93 17.46 17.93
CA ASP A 3 -9.53 17.07 18.17
C ASP A 3 -9.18 15.72 17.52
N CYS A 4 -10.08 14.74 17.61
CA CYS A 4 -9.89 13.42 16.99
C CYS A 4 -9.81 13.47 15.45
N LEU A 5 -10.52 14.41 14.81
CA LEU A 5 -10.45 14.58 13.35
C LEU A 5 -9.12 15.21 12.94
N VAL A 6 -8.71 16.27 13.65
CA VAL A 6 -7.42 16.93 13.45
C VAL A 6 -6.26 15.96 13.66
N GLU A 7 -6.34 15.09 14.67
CA GLU A 7 -5.35 14.04 14.92
C GLU A 7 -5.26 13.02 13.78
N LYS A 8 -6.39 12.54 13.26
CA LYS A 8 -6.41 11.61 12.11
C LYS A 8 -5.76 12.23 10.88
N GLN A 9 -6.06 13.49 10.59
CA GLN A 9 -5.47 14.17 9.44
C GLN A 9 -3.96 14.36 9.61
N LYS A 10 -3.51 14.78 10.79
CA LYS A 10 -2.06 14.90 11.10
C LYS A 10 -1.35 13.56 10.96
N LEU A 11 -1.94 12.48 11.50
CA LEU A 11 -1.35 11.15 11.43
C LEU A 11 -1.30 10.62 9.99
N ALA A 12 -2.38 10.82 9.21
CA ALA A 12 -2.42 10.44 7.80
C ALA A 12 -1.34 11.17 6.99
N ARG A 13 -1.20 12.49 7.18
CA ARG A 13 -0.14 13.30 6.56
C ARG A 13 1.26 12.79 6.93
N TYR A 14 1.46 12.46 8.20
CA TYR A 14 2.73 11.92 8.67
C TYR A 14 3.08 10.59 7.98
N PHE A 15 2.15 9.64 7.90
CA PHE A 15 2.40 8.36 7.20
C PHE A 15 2.71 8.53 5.71
N LEU A 16 2.02 9.47 5.04
CA LEU A 16 2.32 9.81 3.65
C LEU A 16 3.71 10.45 3.49
N SER A 17 4.15 11.27 4.46
CA SER A 17 5.51 11.83 4.44
C SER A 17 6.58 10.74 4.55
N ILE A 18 6.38 9.75 5.44
CA ILE A 18 7.27 8.59 5.57
C ILE A 18 7.33 7.83 4.24
N LEU A 19 6.17 7.48 3.69
CA LEU A 19 6.09 6.77 2.42
C LEU A 19 6.81 7.51 1.28
N SER A 20 6.58 8.81 1.16
CA SER A 20 7.17 9.66 0.11
C SER A 20 8.69 9.73 0.19
N SER A 21 9.25 9.67 1.41
CA SER A 21 10.69 9.62 1.64
C SER A 21 11.31 8.22 1.51
N SER A 22 10.48 7.17 1.43
CA SER A 22 10.94 5.78 1.37
C SER A 22 11.17 5.31 -0.07
N ASP A 23 11.91 4.20 -0.26
CA ASP A 23 12.04 3.54 -1.56
C ASP A 23 10.89 2.56 -1.87
N GLU A 24 9.93 2.41 -0.96
CA GLU A 24 8.96 1.31 -1.03
C GLU A 24 7.89 1.53 -2.09
N TYR A 25 7.54 2.79 -2.36
CA TYR A 25 6.70 3.11 -3.50
C TYR A 25 7.34 2.72 -4.84
N LYS A 26 8.68 2.73 -4.95
CA LYS A 26 9.41 2.34 -6.18
C LYS A 26 9.23 0.86 -6.49
N LYS A 27 9.05 0.02 -5.46
CA LYS A 27 8.72 -1.40 -5.64
C LYS A 27 7.34 -1.56 -6.28
N TRP A 28 6.39 -0.70 -5.92
CA TRP A 28 5.04 -0.73 -6.52
C TRP A 28 5.07 -0.31 -7.98
N VAL A 29 5.81 0.74 -8.34
CA VAL A 29 5.98 1.17 -9.74
C VAL A 29 6.36 0.00 -10.66
N LYS A 30 7.33 -0.83 -10.23
CA LYS A 30 7.81 -2.00 -10.97
C LYS A 30 6.74 -3.06 -11.22
N LEU A 31 5.79 -3.23 -10.29
CA LEU A 31 4.69 -4.20 -10.43
C LEU A 31 3.77 -3.84 -11.60
N TYR A 32 3.54 -2.54 -11.82
CA TYR A 32 2.69 -2.07 -12.92
C TYR A 32 3.46 -2.01 -14.25
N THR A 33 4.76 -1.72 -14.24
CA THR A 33 5.57 -1.66 -15.46
C THR A 33 5.81 -3.06 -16.06
N TYR A 34 6.02 -4.09 -15.23
CA TYR A 34 6.26 -5.46 -15.71
C TYR A 34 4.97 -6.28 -15.85
N GLY A 35 3.94 -5.97 -15.06
CA GLY A 35 2.63 -6.63 -15.12
C GLY A 35 1.73 -6.15 -16.27
N ASN A 36 2.03 -5.04 -16.94
CA ASN A 36 1.22 -4.55 -18.06
C ASN A 36 1.36 -5.39 -19.35
N SER A 37 2.26 -6.40 -19.37
CA SER A 37 2.29 -7.39 -20.44
C SER A 37 1.27 -8.51 -20.27
N GLN A 38 0.64 -8.67 -19.10
CA GLN A 38 -0.34 -9.74 -18.91
C GLN A 38 -1.42 -9.36 -17.88
N SER A 39 -2.68 -9.35 -18.34
CA SER A 39 -3.90 -9.34 -17.52
C SER A 39 -4.37 -7.98 -16.93
N PHE A 40 -4.88 -7.10 -17.79
CA PHE A 40 -5.90 -6.11 -17.41
C PHE A 40 -7.17 -6.14 -18.29
N MET A 41 -7.37 -7.18 -19.12
CA MET A 41 -8.49 -7.22 -20.09
C MET A 41 -9.37 -8.48 -20.10
N ASP A 42 -9.17 -9.48 -19.23
CA ASP A 42 -10.05 -10.67 -19.19
C ASP A 42 -10.91 -10.71 -17.93
N GLN A 43 -11.91 -9.82 -17.87
CA GLN A 43 -13.15 -10.11 -17.18
C GLN A 43 -14.34 -9.79 -18.09
N LYS A 44 -14.43 -10.54 -19.18
CA LYS A 44 -15.66 -10.66 -19.96
C LYS A 44 -15.79 -12.11 -20.43
N ILE A 45 -16.80 -12.77 -19.86
CA ILE A 45 -17.50 -14.00 -20.30
C ILE A 45 -16.74 -15.34 -20.22
N GLU A 46 -17.17 -16.26 -19.34
CA GLU A 46 -18.03 -17.43 -19.67
C GLU A 46 -17.94 -18.51 -18.59
N HIS A 47 -19.12 -19.06 -18.28
CA HIS A 47 -19.32 -20.27 -17.51
C HIS A 47 -18.60 -21.46 -18.17
N SER A 48 -17.98 -22.36 -17.40
CA SER A 48 -18.19 -23.82 -17.46
C SER A 48 -17.04 -24.60 -16.81
N SER A 49 -17.45 -25.49 -15.88
CA SER A 49 -16.91 -26.79 -15.49
C SER A 49 -15.40 -27.08 -15.53
N GLY A 50 -14.86 -27.27 -14.32
CA GLY A 50 -14.26 -28.54 -13.89
C GLY A 50 -12.85 -28.90 -14.37
N SER A 51 -11.88 -28.87 -13.46
CA SER A 51 -10.85 -29.92 -13.31
C SER A 51 -9.96 -29.62 -12.10
N GLU A 52 -9.52 -30.69 -11.47
CA GLU A 52 -9.08 -30.84 -10.09
C GLU A 52 -7.53 -30.72 -9.90
N TYR A 53 -7.11 -30.11 -8.77
CA TYR A 53 -5.85 -30.19 -7.99
C TYR A 53 -4.46 -30.12 -8.71
N THR A 54 -3.46 -29.34 -8.30
CA THR A 54 -2.73 -29.35 -7.00
C THR A 54 -1.73 -28.19 -6.97
N THR A 55 -1.69 -27.38 -5.90
CA THR A 55 -0.47 -27.10 -5.11
C THR A 55 -0.77 -26.15 -3.94
N LYS A 56 -0.62 -26.70 -2.73
CA LYS A 56 -0.14 -26.03 -1.50
C LYS A 56 -0.92 -24.80 -1.04
N GLN A 57 -1.94 -25.07 -0.22
CA GLN A 57 -2.49 -24.13 0.76
C GLN A 57 -1.37 -23.49 1.59
N LYS A 58 -1.00 -22.24 1.26
CA LYS A 58 -0.41 -21.30 2.21
C LYS A 58 -1.46 -20.24 2.50
N ARG A 59 -2.37 -20.58 3.42
CA ARG A 59 -3.34 -19.68 4.10
C ARG A 59 -3.60 -18.38 3.33
N GLN A 60 -4.19 -18.51 2.13
CA GLN A 60 -4.86 -17.38 1.53
C GLN A 60 -6.11 -17.21 2.38
N ASN A 61 -5.99 -16.35 3.40
CA ASN A 61 -7.14 -15.70 3.97
C ASN A 61 -7.96 -15.24 2.77
N VAL A 62 -9.18 -15.76 2.67
CA VAL A 62 -10.21 -15.34 1.72
C VAL A 62 -10.54 -13.91 2.10
N THR A 63 -9.60 -13.02 1.79
CA THR A 63 -9.75 -11.59 1.96
C THR A 63 -10.56 -11.22 0.73
N ASP A 64 -11.75 -10.70 1.00
CA ASP A 64 -12.66 -10.12 0.02
C ASP A 64 -11.88 -9.49 -1.14
N HIS A 65 -11.92 -10.12 -2.32
CA HIS A 65 -11.06 -9.77 -3.45
C HIS A 65 -11.30 -8.32 -3.91
N THR A 66 -12.48 -7.76 -3.62
CA THR A 66 -12.81 -6.34 -3.83
C THR A 66 -11.87 -5.41 -3.08
N GLN A 67 -11.41 -5.81 -1.89
CA GLN A 67 -10.50 -5.02 -1.08
C GLN A 67 -9.10 -4.94 -1.70
N ASP A 68 -8.64 -5.96 -2.42
CA ASP A 68 -7.31 -5.98 -3.05
C ASP A 68 -7.23 -5.04 -4.24
N PHE A 69 -8.32 -4.87 -5.01
CA PHE A 69 -8.38 -3.86 -6.07
C PHE A 69 -8.21 -2.45 -5.52
N ILE A 70 -8.91 -2.10 -4.43
CA ILE A 70 -8.78 -0.78 -3.81
C ILE A 70 -7.36 -0.54 -3.30
N VAL A 71 -6.71 -1.56 -2.70
CA VAL A 71 -5.31 -1.42 -2.25
C VAL A 71 -4.35 -1.25 -3.41
N ASN A 72 -4.57 -1.98 -4.51
CA ASN A 72 -3.76 -1.81 -5.71
C ASN A 72 -3.94 -0.42 -6.33
N ASP A 73 -5.16 0.09 -6.41
CA ASP A 73 -5.45 1.45 -6.88
C ASP A 73 -4.80 2.51 -5.98
N VAL A 74 -4.86 2.33 -4.66
CA VAL A 74 -4.20 3.22 -3.69
C VAL A 74 -2.69 3.21 -3.87
N ARG A 75 -2.06 2.03 -3.95
CA ARG A 75 -0.61 1.91 -4.17
C ARG A 75 -0.20 2.55 -5.49
N ARG A 76 -0.98 2.32 -6.55
CA ARG A 76 -0.75 2.92 -7.87
C ARG A 76 -0.84 4.43 -7.79
N ALA A 77 -1.94 4.96 -7.27
CA ALA A 77 -2.18 6.40 -7.11
C ALA A 77 -1.04 7.09 -6.33
N LEU A 78 -0.64 6.53 -5.19
CA LEU A 78 0.46 7.07 -4.38
C LEU A 78 1.80 7.01 -5.13
N SER A 79 2.11 5.86 -5.75
CA SER A 79 3.37 5.70 -6.48
C SER A 79 3.48 6.63 -7.69
N LEU A 80 2.36 6.86 -8.41
CA LEU A 80 2.30 7.78 -9.53
C LEU A 80 2.48 9.21 -9.03
N ALA A 81 1.73 9.64 -8.03
CA ALA A 81 1.83 10.98 -7.46
C ALA A 81 3.27 11.30 -7.01
N ILE A 82 3.94 10.37 -6.30
CA ILE A 82 5.34 10.56 -5.88
C ILE A 82 6.29 10.60 -7.07
N SER A 83 6.10 9.72 -8.06
CA SER A 83 7.02 9.61 -9.21
C SER A 83 6.88 10.76 -10.20
N SER A 84 5.68 11.34 -10.33
CA SER A 84 5.41 12.48 -11.22
C SER A 84 5.71 13.84 -10.57
N PHE A 85 5.98 13.88 -9.26
CA PHE A 85 6.25 15.11 -8.55
C PHE A 85 7.69 15.58 -8.81
N ASP A 86 7.84 16.80 -9.30
CA ASP A 86 9.14 17.39 -9.66
C ASP A 86 9.75 18.27 -8.55
N GLY A 87 9.02 18.45 -7.43
CA GLY A 87 9.44 19.29 -6.31
C GLY A 87 10.43 18.62 -5.36
N ASN A 88 11.05 19.43 -4.50
CA ASN A 88 12.05 18.94 -3.56
C ASN A 88 11.40 18.43 -2.26
N LEU A 89 11.51 17.14 -1.97
CA LEU A 89 10.95 16.52 -0.76
C LEU A 89 11.55 17.03 0.56
N GLN A 90 12.74 17.66 0.52
CA GLN A 90 13.36 18.30 1.69
C GLN A 90 12.80 19.71 1.96
N ASN A 91 12.10 20.29 0.99
CA ASN A 91 11.41 21.57 1.17
C ASN A 91 10.01 21.31 1.72
N GLU A 92 9.70 21.89 2.88
CA GLU A 92 8.42 21.71 3.56
C GLU A 92 7.21 22.10 2.68
N LYS A 93 7.30 23.18 1.91
CA LYS A 93 6.21 23.64 1.05
C LYS A 93 5.99 22.71 -0.13
N ASP A 94 7.05 22.16 -0.70
CA ASP A 94 6.93 21.20 -1.80
C ASP A 94 6.43 19.85 -1.29
N LEU A 95 6.89 19.41 -0.11
CA LEU A 95 6.33 18.24 0.54
C LEU A 95 4.82 18.43 0.81
N GLU A 96 4.39 19.58 1.33
CA GLU A 96 2.98 19.87 1.54
C GLU A 96 2.16 19.77 0.24
N LYS A 97 2.65 20.32 -0.87
CA LYS A 97 2.01 20.19 -2.19
C LYS A 97 1.90 18.73 -2.64
N LEU A 98 2.94 17.92 -2.44
CA LEU A 98 2.90 16.50 -2.75
C LEU A 98 1.83 15.79 -1.90
N ILE A 99 1.77 16.09 -0.60
CA ILE A 99 0.77 15.50 0.29
C ILE A 99 -0.65 15.85 -0.17
N GLU A 100 -0.93 17.10 -0.56
CA GLU A 100 -2.24 17.50 -1.10
C GLU A 100 -2.58 16.79 -2.43
N MET A 101 -1.59 16.63 -3.30
CA MET A 101 -1.73 15.84 -4.54
C MET A 101 -2.09 14.38 -4.21
N GLN A 102 -1.40 13.76 -3.25
CA GLN A 102 -1.68 12.40 -2.80
C GLN A 102 -3.10 12.27 -2.22
N PHE A 103 -3.57 13.23 -1.40
CA PHE A 103 -4.94 13.23 -0.88
C PHE A 103 -5.97 13.28 -2.01
N THR A 104 -5.70 14.07 -3.04
CA THR A 104 -6.56 14.17 -4.23
C THR A 104 -6.63 12.84 -4.97
N SER A 105 -5.48 12.22 -5.27
CA SER A 105 -5.43 10.91 -5.93
C SER A 105 -6.04 9.78 -5.07
N LEU A 106 -5.89 9.85 -3.74
CA LEU A 106 -6.50 8.90 -2.82
C LEU A 106 -8.03 9.01 -2.79
N ARG A 107 -8.58 10.23 -2.87
CA ARG A 107 -10.03 10.43 -2.96
C ARG A 107 -10.62 9.71 -4.16
N GLU A 108 -9.93 9.81 -5.30
CA GLU A 108 -10.30 9.12 -6.55
C GLU A 108 -10.15 7.60 -6.41
N ALA A 109 -9.02 7.12 -5.89
CA ALA A 109 -8.79 5.69 -5.66
C ALA A 109 -9.83 5.07 -4.71
N PHE A 110 -10.29 5.82 -3.71
CA PHE A 110 -11.36 5.38 -2.80
C PHE A 110 -12.78 5.60 -3.33
N ARG A 111 -12.92 6.20 -4.53
CA ARG A 111 -14.21 6.52 -5.17
C ARG A 111 -15.13 7.35 -4.26
N LEU A 112 -14.55 8.34 -3.59
CA LEU A 112 -15.28 9.22 -2.66
C LEU A 112 -15.82 10.47 -3.39
N CYS A 113 -17.05 10.86 -3.06
CA CYS A 113 -17.63 12.12 -3.53
C CYS A 113 -16.91 13.33 -2.92
N ALA A 114 -16.89 14.46 -3.63
CA ALA A 114 -16.35 15.72 -3.14
C ALA A 114 -17.36 16.43 -2.22
N ASP A 115 -17.57 15.88 -1.03
CA ASP A 115 -18.36 16.50 0.04
C ASP A 115 -17.47 17.12 1.13
N ASN A 116 -18.08 17.82 2.09
CA ASN A 116 -17.40 18.47 3.22
C ASN A 116 -16.57 17.51 4.10
N ASP A 117 -16.92 16.22 4.09
CA ASP A 117 -16.26 15.17 4.88
C ASP A 117 -15.34 14.28 4.04
N ALA A 118 -15.13 14.59 2.76
CA ALA A 118 -14.34 13.77 1.85
C ALA A 118 -12.93 13.54 2.40
N GLN A 119 -12.27 14.58 2.91
CA GLN A 119 -10.92 14.46 3.46
C GLN A 119 -10.88 13.61 4.74
N ASN A 120 -11.90 13.73 5.60
CA ASN A 120 -12.03 12.89 6.80
C ASN A 120 -12.20 11.41 6.43
N LYS A 121 -13.01 11.13 5.40
CA LYS A 121 -13.23 9.77 4.86
C LYS A 121 -11.94 9.20 4.24
N VAL A 122 -11.18 10.02 3.50
CA VAL A 122 -9.87 9.62 2.97
C VAL A 122 -8.92 9.28 4.12
N CYS A 123 -8.79 10.13 5.13
CA CYS A 123 -7.92 9.89 6.29
C CYS A 123 -8.31 8.58 7.00
N ALA A 124 -9.61 8.38 7.26
CA ALA A 124 -10.09 7.18 7.93
C ALA A 124 -9.78 5.90 7.14
N LYS A 125 -10.02 5.90 5.82
CA LYS A 125 -9.73 4.76 4.94
C LYS A 125 -8.23 4.49 4.84
N LEU A 126 -7.42 5.53 4.66
CA LEU A 126 -5.97 5.43 4.59
C LEU A 126 -5.40 4.83 5.89
N LEU A 127 -5.76 5.40 7.04
CA LEU A 127 -5.30 4.91 8.34
C LEU A 127 -5.74 3.47 8.60
N ASN A 128 -6.92 3.05 8.13
CA ASN A 128 -7.36 1.66 8.22
C ASN A 128 -6.44 0.73 7.41
N LEU A 129 -5.99 1.13 6.21
CA LEU A 129 -5.03 0.34 5.43
C LEU A 129 -3.66 0.21 6.11
N TYR A 130 -3.20 1.25 6.81
CA TYR A 130 -1.98 1.17 7.61
C TYR A 130 -2.16 0.23 8.81
N ARG A 131 -3.23 0.40 9.59
CA ARG A 131 -3.51 -0.39 10.80
C ARG A 131 -3.73 -1.87 10.52
N THR A 132 -4.30 -2.22 9.37
CA THR A 132 -4.53 -3.61 8.96
C THR A 132 -3.32 -4.24 8.26
N GLY A 133 -2.17 -3.54 8.21
CA GLY A 133 -0.94 -4.06 7.62
C GLY A 133 -0.92 -4.06 6.08
N ARG A 134 -2.01 -3.66 5.42
CA ARG A 134 -2.13 -3.67 3.95
C ARG A 134 -1.25 -2.60 3.29
N LEU A 135 -0.99 -1.50 4.01
CA LEU A 135 0.09 -0.55 3.72
C LEU A 135 1.16 -0.52 4.81
N GLY A 136 0.77 -0.78 6.07
CA GLY A 136 1.67 -0.70 7.23
C GLY A 136 2.93 -1.53 7.09
N HIS A 137 2.81 -2.79 6.64
CA HIS A 137 3.94 -3.71 6.50
C HIS A 137 5.03 -3.22 5.53
N TYR A 138 4.66 -2.34 4.60
CA TYR A 138 5.60 -1.81 3.61
C TYR A 138 6.23 -0.49 4.04
N THR A 139 5.66 0.24 5.00
CA THR A 139 6.07 1.63 5.28
C THR A 139 6.50 1.84 6.73
N LEU A 140 5.86 1.14 7.67
CA LEU A 140 6.03 1.35 9.10
C LEU A 140 6.82 0.23 9.78
N ASP A 141 6.94 -0.94 9.14
CA ASP A 141 7.77 -2.03 9.66
C ASP A 141 9.24 -1.73 9.31
N PRO A 142 10.15 -1.63 10.32
CA PRO A 142 11.55 -1.37 10.05
C PRO A 142 12.18 -2.54 9.27
N PRO A 143 13.14 -2.28 8.36
CA PRO A 143 13.80 -3.32 7.56
C PRO A 143 14.68 -4.30 8.37
N ALA A 144 14.74 -4.16 9.70
CA ALA A 144 15.42 -5.09 10.59
C ALA A 144 14.39 -6.02 11.25
N LEU A 145 14.27 -7.24 10.70
CA LEU A 145 14.02 -8.52 11.40
C LEU A 145 13.75 -9.69 10.42
N GLN A 146 13.72 -9.46 9.10
CA GLN A 146 13.59 -10.55 8.11
C GLN A 146 14.92 -11.22 7.70
N LYS A 147 16.06 -10.88 8.32
CA LYS A 147 17.38 -11.46 7.97
C LYS A 147 18.03 -12.35 9.03
N GLU A 148 17.45 -12.57 10.21
CA GLU A 148 18.10 -13.40 11.26
C GLU A 148 17.54 -14.80 11.50
N PHE A 149 16.52 -15.26 10.76
CA PHE A 149 15.99 -16.62 10.92
C PHE A 149 16.37 -17.61 9.81
N SER A 150 17.39 -17.32 9.01
CA SER A 150 17.88 -18.23 7.96
C SER A 150 19.32 -18.75 8.19
N GLY A 151 19.97 -18.40 9.30
CA GLY A 151 21.41 -18.61 9.45
C GLY A 151 21.86 -19.01 10.85
N CYS A 152 21.23 -20.00 11.48
CA CYS A 152 21.86 -20.69 12.62
C CYS A 152 21.22 -22.06 12.91
N VAL A 153 21.52 -23.08 12.09
CA VAL A 153 21.58 -24.48 12.55
C VAL A 153 22.70 -25.18 11.78
N GLN A 154 23.93 -24.74 11.99
CA GLN A 154 25.11 -25.54 11.66
C GLN A 154 26.27 -25.07 12.52
N ASP A 155 26.29 -25.51 13.77
CA ASP A 155 27.50 -25.98 14.46
C ASP A 155 27.19 -26.30 15.92
N ARG A 156 27.23 -27.59 16.25
CA ARG A 156 27.72 -28.16 17.53
C ARG A 156 27.40 -29.65 17.55
N GLN A 157 28.28 -30.43 16.94
CA GLN A 157 28.61 -31.75 17.48
C GLN A 157 30.11 -32.00 17.28
N MET A 158 30.89 -31.59 18.29
CA MET A 158 32.21 -32.15 18.59
C MET A 158 32.44 -32.05 20.10
N LEU A 159 32.99 -33.13 20.65
CA LEU A 159 33.22 -33.54 22.05
C LEU A 159 31.97 -34.12 22.74
N VAL A 160 31.98 -35.37 23.24
CA VAL A 160 33.08 -36.22 23.74
C VAL A 160 32.99 -37.62 23.14
#